data_AF-A0A533XM24-F1
#
_entry.id   AF-A0A533XM24-F1
#
_cell.length_a   1.000
_cell.length_b   1.000
_cell.length_c   1.000
_cell.angle_alpha   90.00
_cell.angle_beta   90.00
_cell.angle_gamma   90.00
#
_symmetry.space_group_name_H-M   'P 1'
#
loop_
_entity.id
_entity.type
_entity.pdbx_description
1 polymer ?
#
loop_
_entity_poly.entity_id
_entity_poly.type
_entity_poly.pdbx_seq_one_letter_code
_entity_poly.pdbx_strand_id
1 'polypeptide(L)'
;MLTRNVLFTLSKSLTESQAWAIGSFPAIIHRATGHSEQWAILEEHRDEDTGASSWRYRVQGLPDIDLVVDHIIHELTDAVLLTEWHSVSEDRFTFGSLRRDRPEPSSDQSSEESPAPHTKETAT
;
A
#
# COMPACT_ATOMS: atom_id res chain seq x y z
N MET A 1 19.36 2.92 31.79
CA MET A 1 18.60 2.68 30.53
C MET A 1 18.69 1.21 30.23
N LEU A 2 17.56 0.55 29.93
CA LEU A 2 17.56 -0.83 29.46
C LEU A 2 18.01 -0.84 27.99
N THR A 3 18.91 -1.75 27.65
CA THR A 3 19.42 -1.94 26.29
C THR A 3 19.36 -3.43 25.98
N ARG A 4 18.81 -3.76 24.80
CA ARG A 4 18.70 -5.14 24.31
C ARG A 4 19.22 -5.25 22.89
N ASN A 5 19.65 -6.44 22.51
CA ASN A 5 20.01 -6.74 21.14
C ASN A 5 18.85 -7.51 20.48
N VAL A 6 18.48 -7.10 19.28
CA VAL A 6 17.48 -7.77 18.44
C VAL A 6 18.18 -8.26 17.18
N LEU A 7 17.96 -9.53 16.82
CA LEU A 7 18.48 -10.13 15.61
C LEU A 7 17.31 -10.40 14.68
N PHE A 8 17.40 -9.87 13.46
CA PHE A 8 16.52 -10.25 12.37
C PHE A 8 17.28 -11.10 11.38
N THR A 9 16.63 -12.14 10.88
CA THR A 9 17.18 -13.01 9.83
C THR A 9 16.12 -13.20 8.76
N LEU A 10 16.47 -12.92 7.51
CA LEU A 10 15.66 -13.30 6.37
C LEU A 10 15.98 -14.75 6.01
N SER A 11 14.94 -15.56 5.82
CA SER A 11 15.09 -16.96 5.43
C SER A 11 15.60 -17.06 3.99
N LYS A 12 16.29 -18.16 3.68
CA LYS A 12 16.79 -18.45 2.33
C LYS A 12 15.69 -18.31 1.27
N SER A 13 14.52 -18.91 1.49
CA SER A 13 13.41 -18.87 0.54
C SER A 13 12.92 -17.45 0.27
N LEU A 14 12.90 -16.57 1.29
CA LEU A 14 12.53 -15.18 1.12
C LEU A 14 13.63 -14.39 0.41
N THR A 15 14.90 -14.64 0.72
CA THR A 15 16.02 -13.99 0.00
C THR A 15 16.13 -14.42 -1.46
N GLU A 16 15.72 -15.65 -1.80
CA GLU A 16 15.69 -16.16 -3.17
C GLU A 16 14.53 -15.56 -3.98
N SER A 17 13.34 -15.43 -3.38
CA SER A 17 12.19 -14.78 -4.05
C SER A 17 12.28 -13.26 -4.04
N GLN A 18 13.00 -12.66 -3.08
CA GLN A 18 13.11 -11.22 -2.88
C GLN A 18 14.56 -10.79 -2.63
N ALA A 19 15.42 -10.92 -3.64
CA ALA A 19 16.81 -10.48 -3.53
C ALA A 19 16.95 -8.99 -3.14
N TRP A 20 15.97 -8.15 -3.50
CA TRP A 20 15.92 -6.73 -3.13
C TRP A 20 15.82 -6.51 -1.62
N ALA A 21 15.15 -7.42 -0.89
CA ALA A 21 14.88 -7.27 0.53
C ALA A 21 16.18 -7.22 1.35
N ILE A 22 17.24 -7.87 0.89
CA ILE A 22 18.55 -7.86 1.55
C ILE A 22 19.11 -6.43 1.63
N GLY A 23 19.16 -5.72 0.50
CA GLY A 23 19.70 -4.35 0.48
C GLY A 23 18.79 -3.34 1.16
N SER A 24 17.49 -3.59 1.15
CA SER A 24 16.48 -2.66 1.70
C SER A 24 16.16 -2.91 3.17
N PHE A 25 16.57 -4.03 3.76
CA PHE A 25 16.16 -4.42 5.12
C PHE A 25 16.45 -3.34 6.17
N PRO A 26 17.63 -2.68 6.20
CA PRO A 26 17.86 -1.58 7.14
C PRO A 26 16.88 -0.41 6.98
N ALA A 27 16.45 -0.11 5.74
CA ALA A 27 15.47 0.93 5.47
C ALA A 27 14.05 0.52 5.89
N ILE A 28 13.69 -0.76 5.77
CA ILE A 28 12.44 -1.34 6.29
C ILE A 28 12.38 -1.12 7.81
N ILE A 29 13.43 -1.48 8.55
CA ILE A 29 13.50 -1.26 10.00
C ILE A 29 13.41 0.23 10.34
N HIS A 30 14.08 1.10 9.57
CA HIS A 30 14.03 2.54 9.79
C HIS A 30 12.61 3.12 9.62
N ARG A 31 11.84 2.63 8.64
CA ARG A 31 10.42 3.01 8.47
C ARG A 31 9.54 2.42 9.57
N ALA A 32 9.70 1.14 9.88
CA ALA A 32 8.93 0.43 10.91
C ALA A 32 9.04 1.09 12.29
N THR A 33 10.21 1.65 12.60
CA THR A 33 10.50 2.32 13.86
C THR A 33 10.13 3.80 13.87
N GLY A 34 9.56 4.32 12.78
CA GLY A 34 9.25 5.74 12.65
C GLY A 34 10.51 6.62 12.71
N HIS A 35 11.64 6.16 12.19
CA HIS A 35 12.93 6.85 12.21
C HIS A 35 13.50 7.06 13.62
N SER A 36 13.18 6.16 14.55
CA SER A 36 13.62 6.26 15.95
C SER A 36 15.13 6.02 16.10
N GLU A 37 15.83 6.97 16.74
CA GLU A 37 17.24 6.84 17.12
C GLU A 37 17.51 5.76 18.18
N GLN A 38 16.45 5.18 18.77
CA GLN A 38 16.57 4.10 19.75
C GLN A 38 17.08 2.79 19.14
N TRP A 39 17.03 2.66 17.81
CA TRP A 39 17.47 1.49 17.06
C TRP A 39 18.76 1.82 16.32
N ALA A 40 19.87 1.25 16.79
CA ALA A 40 21.17 1.41 16.16
C ALA A 40 21.63 0.07 15.60
N ILE A 41 21.96 0.03 14.32
CA ILE A 41 22.56 -1.15 13.72
C ILE A 41 23.94 -1.41 14.32
N LEU A 42 24.21 -2.66 14.68
CA LEU A 42 25.52 -3.09 15.18
C LEU A 42 26.30 -3.82 14.11
N GLU A 43 25.65 -4.79 13.47
CA GLU A 43 26.30 -5.71 12.54
C GLU A 43 25.31 -6.13 11.45
N GLU A 44 25.86 -6.29 10.25
CA GLU A 44 25.21 -6.93 9.11
C GLU A 44 26.03 -8.16 8.75
N HIS A 45 25.37 -9.29 8.59
CA HIS A 45 26.02 -10.54 8.24
C HIS A 45 25.26 -11.25 7.13
N ARG A 46 26.02 -11.71 6.14
CA ARG A 46 25.54 -12.54 5.05
C ARG A 46 26.30 -13.86 5.09
N ASP A 47 25.54 -14.93 5.25
CA ASP A 47 26.06 -16.29 5.23
C ASP A 47 26.06 -16.78 3.78
N GLU A 48 27.24 -17.05 3.23
CA GLU A 48 27.41 -17.51 1.85
C GLU A 48 27.01 -18.98 1.67
N ASP A 49 27.11 -19.79 2.73
CA ASP A 49 26.79 -21.23 2.69
C ASP A 49 25.27 -21.45 2.77
N THR A 50 24.58 -20.68 3.60
CA THR A 50 23.12 -20.80 3.78
C THR A 50 22.32 -19.81 2.94
N GLY A 51 22.96 -18.77 2.40
CA GLY A 51 22.30 -17.66 1.72
C GLY A 51 21.50 -16.75 2.67
N ALA A 52 21.53 -17.01 3.98
CA ALA A 52 20.81 -16.24 4.96
C ALA A 52 21.44 -14.85 5.15
N SER A 53 20.61 -13.83 5.30
CA SER A 53 21.04 -12.46 5.62
C SER A 53 20.47 -12.06 6.96
N SER A 54 21.30 -11.45 7.80
CA SER A 54 20.93 -11.11 9.18
C SER A 54 21.46 -9.75 9.62
N TRP A 55 20.69 -9.09 10.48
CA TRP A 55 20.96 -7.74 10.99
C TRP A 55 20.76 -7.70 12.49
N ARG A 56 21.80 -7.27 13.20
CA ARG A 56 21.77 -7.12 14.66
C ARG A 56 21.61 -5.65 15.02
N TYR A 57 20.57 -5.34 15.79
CA TYR A 57 20.27 -4.00 16.28
C TYR A 57 20.45 -3.92 17.79
N ARG A 58 21.07 -2.83 18.24
CA ARG A 58 20.99 -2.36 19.62
C ARG A 58 19.75 -1.49 19.77
N VAL A 59 18.93 -1.84 20.74
CA VAL A 59 17.64 -1.20 20.98
C VAL A 59 17.61 -0.64 22.39
N GLN A 60 17.34 0.67 22.51
CA GLN A 60 17.27 1.37 23.78
C GLN A 60 15.81 1.53 24.25
N GLY A 61 15.58 1.39 25.56
CA GLY A 61 14.26 1.56 26.17
C GLY A 61 13.35 0.33 26.02
N LEU A 62 12.03 0.57 26.03
CA LEU A 62 10.99 -0.45 25.84
C LEU A 62 10.19 -0.20 24.55
N PRO A 63 10.81 -0.25 23.37
CA PRO A 63 10.04 -0.09 22.14
C PRO A 63 9.14 -1.30 21.88
N ASP A 64 8.06 -1.04 21.19
CA ASP A 64 7.07 -2.05 20.80
C ASP A 64 7.63 -2.86 19.62
N ILE A 65 8.29 -3.98 19.93
CA ILE A 65 8.87 -4.88 18.91
C ILE A 65 7.76 -5.49 18.06
N ASP A 66 6.60 -5.75 18.64
CA ASP A 66 5.52 -6.45 17.95
C ASP A 66 4.99 -5.58 16.80
N LEU A 67 4.85 -4.27 17.01
CA LEU A 67 4.52 -3.32 15.93
C LEU A 67 5.60 -3.24 14.84
N VAL A 68 6.88 -3.29 15.22
CA VAL A 68 7.98 -3.27 14.26
C VAL A 68 7.97 -4.54 13.41
N VAL A 69 7.76 -5.70 14.03
CA VAL A 69 7.66 -6.99 13.33
C VAL A 69 6.45 -7.03 12.40
N ASP A 70 5.28 -6.56 12.85
CA ASP A 70 4.09 -6.49 12.02
C ASP A 70 4.28 -5.62 10.77
N HIS A 71 4.95 -4.47 10.91
CA HIS A 71 5.29 -3.62 9.77
C HIS A 71 6.26 -4.30 8.79
N ILE A 72 7.30 -4.99 9.30
CA ILE A 72 8.24 -5.73 8.44
C ILE A 72 7.50 -6.81 7.65
N ILE A 73 6.61 -7.56 8.29
CA ILE A 73 5.83 -8.61 7.64
C ILE A 73 4.94 -8.01 6.54
N HIS A 74 4.23 -6.92 6.83
CA HIS A 74 3.41 -6.23 5.83
C HIS A 74 4.24 -5.76 4.65
N GLU A 75 5.36 -5.08 4.87
CA GLU A 75 6.16 -4.53 3.77
C GLU A 75 6.78 -5.63 2.89
N LEU A 76 7.24 -6.73 3.50
CA LEU A 76 7.76 -7.88 2.75
C LEU A 76 6.65 -8.61 1.99
N THR A 77 5.45 -8.73 2.56
CA THR A 77 4.32 -9.44 1.95
C THR A 77 3.67 -8.62 0.84
N ASP A 78 3.45 -7.32 1.05
CA ASP A 78 2.93 -6.40 0.02
C ASP A 78 3.86 -6.39 -1.19
N ALA A 79 5.17 -6.44 -0.96
CA ALA A 79 6.14 -6.57 -2.05
C ALA A 79 6.03 -7.92 -2.80
N VAL A 80 5.70 -9.05 -2.13
CA VAL A 80 5.38 -10.32 -2.83
C VAL A 80 4.17 -10.12 -3.73
N LEU A 81 3.08 -9.59 -3.19
CA LEU A 81 1.80 -9.44 -3.89
C LEU A 81 1.93 -8.50 -5.10
N LEU A 82 2.70 -7.42 -4.99
CA LEU A 82 2.99 -6.50 -6.09
C LEU A 82 3.90 -7.14 -7.16
N THR A 83 4.78 -8.07 -6.79
CA THR A 83 5.64 -8.78 -7.74
C THR A 83 4.88 -9.88 -8.51
N GLU A 84 3.88 -10.52 -7.89
CA GLU A 84 3.04 -11.55 -8.54
C GLU A 84 1.98 -10.98 -9.50
N TRP A 85 1.77 -9.68 -9.56
CA TRP A 85 0.88 -9.04 -10.53
C TRP A 85 1.68 -8.18 -11.49
N HIS A 86 2.05 -8.72 -12.67
CA HIS A 86 2.01 -8.00 -13.96
C HIS A 86 2.37 -8.93 -15.14
N SER A 87 1.34 -9.51 -15.77
CA SER A 87 1.25 -9.59 -17.23
C SER A 87 -0.22 -9.47 -17.65
N VAL A 88 -0.77 -8.25 -17.64
CA VAL A 88 -1.94 -7.98 -18.47
C VAL A 88 -1.39 -7.77 -19.88
N SER A 89 -1.36 -8.86 -20.66
CA SER A 89 -1.17 -8.80 -22.10
C SER A 89 -2.17 -7.79 -22.68
N GLU A 90 -1.70 -6.96 -23.60
CA GLU A 90 -2.48 -5.99 -24.35
C GLU A 90 -3.82 -6.58 -24.82
N ASP A 91 -4.91 -6.25 -24.12
CA ASP A 91 -6.24 -6.32 -24.70
C ASP A 91 -6.84 -4.93 -24.63
N ARG A 92 -7.11 -4.41 -25.84
CA ARG A 92 -7.67 -3.09 -26.10
C ARG A 92 -9.00 -2.96 -25.34
N PHE A 93 -8.99 -2.28 -24.20
CA PHE A 93 -10.21 -1.80 -23.58
C PHE A 93 -10.74 -0.62 -24.41
N THR A 94 -11.55 -0.91 -25.42
CA THR A 94 -12.50 0.07 -25.94
C THR A 94 -13.44 0.45 -24.80
N PHE A 95 -13.40 1.72 -24.39
CA PHE A 95 -14.41 2.33 -23.50
C PHE A 95 -15.79 2.26 -24.17
N GLY A 96 -16.46 1.12 -24.00
CA GLY A 96 -17.86 0.93 -24.34
C GLY A 96 -18.74 1.53 -23.24
N SER A 97 -19.22 2.74 -23.47
CA SER A 97 -20.42 3.36 -22.93
C SER A 97 -20.91 2.85 -21.56
N LEU A 98 -20.44 3.47 -20.47
CA LEU A 98 -21.20 3.53 -19.23
C LEU A 98 -22.48 4.35 -19.47
N ARG A 99 -23.57 3.70 -19.86
CA ARG A 99 -24.91 4.21 -19.54
C ARG A 99 -25.20 3.81 -18.11
N ARG A 100 -25.05 4.76 -17.20
CA ARG A 100 -25.60 4.65 -15.83
C ARG A 100 -27.10 4.48 -15.96
N ASP A 101 -27.61 3.33 -15.51
CA ASP A 101 -29.03 3.10 -15.28
C ASP A 101 -29.51 4.15 -14.27
N ARG A 102 -30.17 5.18 -14.81
CA ARG A 102 -30.94 6.14 -14.02
C ARG A 102 -32.28 5.44 -13.69
N PRO A 103 -32.67 5.35 -12.41
CA PRO A 103 -33.98 4.79 -12.07
C PRO A 103 -35.09 5.62 -12.71
N GLU A 104 -36.07 4.94 -13.30
CA GLU A 104 -37.21 5.56 -13.99
C GLU A 104 -38.03 6.43 -13.02
N PRO A 105 -38.46 7.65 -13.43
CA PRO A 105 -39.45 8.39 -12.68
C PRO A 105 -40.81 7.71 -12.85
N SER A 106 -41.43 7.39 -11.71
CA SER A 106 -42.79 6.86 -11.60
C SER A 106 -43.82 7.72 -12.33
N SER A 107 -44.52 7.11 -13.28
CA SER A 107 -45.75 7.63 -13.88
C SER A 107 -46.90 7.53 -12.87
N ASP A 108 -47.41 8.66 -12.40
CA ASP A 108 -48.86 8.95 -12.34
C ASP A 108 -49.11 10.24 -11.55
N GLN A 109 -49.47 11.32 -12.26
CA GLN A 109 -50.60 12.18 -11.92
C GLN A 109 -50.74 13.30 -12.97
N SER A 110 -51.84 13.23 -13.74
CA SER A 110 -52.38 14.34 -14.53
C SER A 110 -53.11 15.32 -13.62
N SER A 111 -52.83 16.62 -13.72
CA SER A 111 -53.86 17.68 -13.79
C SER A 111 -53.25 19.06 -14.01
N GLU A 112 -53.70 19.65 -15.12
CA GLU A 112 -54.14 21.05 -15.28
C GLU A 112 -53.15 22.22 -15.34
N GLU A 113 -53.34 22.92 -16.47
CA GLU A 113 -53.38 24.38 -16.63
C GLU A 113 -52.09 25.10 -17.06
N SER A 114 -51.97 25.20 -18.39
CA SER A 114 -51.29 26.29 -19.08
C SER A 114 -51.75 27.66 -18.56
N PRO A 115 -50.83 28.54 -18.13
CA PRO A 115 -51.05 29.97 -18.17
C PRO A 115 -50.39 30.54 -19.43
N ALA A 116 -51.22 31.06 -20.33
CA ALA A 116 -50.80 32.02 -21.35
C ALA A 116 -50.80 33.45 -20.73
N PRO A 117 -50.41 34.50 -21.46
CA PRO A 117 -49.05 35.00 -21.66
C PRO A 117 -48.92 36.47 -21.19
N HIS A 118 -47.90 37.20 -21.71
CA HIS A 118 -47.59 38.65 -21.59
C HIS A 118 -46.37 38.95 -20.67
N THR A 119 -45.35 39.74 -21.06
CA THR A 119 -45.29 40.80 -22.11
C THR A 119 -43.85 41.22 -22.45
N LYS A 120 -43.72 41.85 -23.65
CA LYS A 120 -42.75 42.88 -24.11
C LYS A 120 -41.28 42.43 -24.32
N GLU A 121 -40.54 42.85 -25.34
CA GLU A 121 -40.61 44.01 -26.24
C GLU A 121 -39.63 43.75 -27.40
N THR A 122 -40.01 44.01 -28.66
CA THR A 122 -39.07 44.41 -29.72
C THR A 122 -39.80 45.27 -30.74
N ALA A 123 -39.16 46.39 -31.08
CA ALA A 123 -39.62 47.57 -31.78
C ALA A 123 -40.13 47.35 -33.22
N THR A 124 -41.06 48.20 -33.68
CA THR A 124 -40.83 49.29 -34.66
C THR A 124 -42.08 50.18 -34.73
#